data_AF-A0A9E1IIU9-F1
#
_entry.id   AF-A0A9E1IIU9-F1
#
_cell.length_a   1.000
_cell.length_b   1.000
_cell.length_c   1.000
_cell.angle_alpha   90.00
_cell.angle_beta   90.00
_cell.angle_gamma   90.00
#
_symmetry.space_group_name_H-M   'P 1'
#
loop_
_entity.id
_entity.type
_entity.pdbx_description
1 polymer ?
#
loop_
_entity_poly.entity_id
_entity_poly.type
_entity_poly.pdbx_seq_one_letter_code
_entity_poly.pdbx_strand_id
1 'polypeptide(L)'
;LVFGIQSGAYAGLELFFLTLPWQAWNLVLQCVGGSWLAIVVLRLAIDAHEGRPLAFGATLKESVVRLADVAGAHGAKVHAIVVGMQVLIPGIFYALQLAFVDMIAVLEPERPALQRSGALTYGIRGRLFRMLTLWVIVSAALQIGAGVLMEDSDVLMASLLDIRELGYWTLVVQDTIWTFTTWILTLSLLALYLERSKRIAAIEKARAKAKSG
;
A
#
# COMPACT_ATOMS: atom_id res chain seq x y z
N LEU A 1 -24.19 29.25 10.26
CA LEU A 1 -24.91 30.03 9.23
C LEU A 1 -23.86 30.68 8.35
N VAL A 2 -23.80 30.23 7.10
CA VAL A 2 -23.15 30.78 5.90
C VAL A 2 -22.20 31.97 6.12
N PHE A 3 -20.90 31.71 6.14
CA PHE A 3 -19.87 32.70 5.78
C PHE A 3 -18.74 31.99 5.01
N GLY A 4 -18.54 32.36 3.74
CA GLY A 4 -17.28 32.13 3.04
C GLY A 4 -17.24 31.19 1.82
N ILE A 5 -18.36 30.73 1.25
CA ILE A 5 -18.34 29.79 0.10
C ILE A 5 -18.08 30.47 -1.27
N GLN A 6 -18.09 31.80 -1.38
CA GLN A 6 -18.08 32.46 -2.70
C GLN A 6 -16.72 32.93 -3.26
N SER A 7 -15.59 32.71 -2.57
CA SER A 7 -14.25 32.94 -3.17
C SER A 7 -13.42 31.66 -3.38
N GLY A 8 -13.81 30.52 -2.81
CA GLY A 8 -13.04 29.27 -2.86
C GLY A 8 -13.23 28.40 -4.10
N ALA A 9 -14.31 28.57 -4.87
CA ALA A 9 -14.60 27.68 -6.00
C ALA A 9 -13.73 27.94 -7.23
N TYR A 10 -13.33 29.19 -7.49
CA TYR A 10 -12.48 29.55 -8.63
C TYR A 10 -11.00 29.42 -8.30
N ALA A 11 -10.58 29.80 -7.08
CA ALA A 11 -9.24 29.51 -6.59
C ALA A 11 -9.01 27.99 -6.45
N GLY A 12 -10.04 27.24 -6.04
CA GLY A 12 -9.98 25.78 -5.92
C GLY A 12 -9.83 25.07 -7.26
N LEU A 13 -10.45 25.54 -8.35
CA LEU A 13 -10.29 24.97 -9.68
C LEU A 13 -8.91 25.25 -10.28
N GLU A 14 -8.39 26.47 -10.15
CA GLU A 14 -7.02 26.77 -10.62
C GLU A 14 -5.96 26.04 -9.79
N LEU A 15 -6.10 25.99 -8.45
CA LEU A 15 -5.22 25.20 -7.60
C LEU A 15 -5.34 23.71 -7.91
N PHE A 16 -6.54 23.22 -8.22
CA PHE A 16 -6.79 21.83 -8.65
C PHE A 16 -6.13 21.52 -10.00
N PHE A 17 -6.20 22.42 -10.99
CA PHE A 17 -5.51 22.25 -12.27
C PHE A 17 -3.99 22.42 -12.16
N LEU A 18 -3.49 23.22 -11.21
CA LEU A 18 -2.05 23.36 -10.93
C LEU A 18 -1.49 22.20 -10.09
N THR A 19 -2.31 21.55 -9.27
CA THR A 19 -1.93 20.39 -8.45
C THR A 19 -2.17 19.06 -9.15
N LEU A 20 -3.07 19.00 -10.14
CA LEU A 20 -3.35 17.82 -10.97
C LEU A 20 -2.08 17.20 -11.59
N PRO A 21 -1.16 17.98 -12.21
CA PRO A 21 0.09 17.46 -12.74
C PRO A 21 0.96 16.83 -11.64
N TRP A 22 1.03 17.45 -10.47
CA TRP A 22 1.81 16.96 -9.34
C TRP A 22 1.20 15.69 -8.73
N GLN A 23 -0.12 15.66 -8.54
CA GLN A 23 -0.83 14.48 -8.05
C GLN A 23 -0.75 13.31 -9.04
N ALA A 24 -0.91 13.58 -10.34
CA ALA A 24 -0.74 12.58 -11.38
C ALA A 24 0.70 12.03 -11.41
N TRP A 25 1.69 12.91 -11.27
CA TRP A 25 3.09 12.48 -11.20
C TRP A 25 3.39 11.65 -9.95
N ASN A 26 2.90 12.07 -8.78
CA ASN A 26 3.00 11.28 -7.56
C ASN A 26 2.32 9.92 -7.69
N LEU A 27 1.17 9.86 -8.34
CA LEU A 27 0.46 8.61 -8.59
C LEU A 27 1.28 7.69 -9.49
N VAL A 28 1.88 8.22 -10.55
CA VAL A 28 2.79 7.47 -11.44
C VAL A 28 4.01 6.96 -10.66
N LEU A 29 4.64 7.81 -9.85
CA LEU A 29 5.76 7.43 -9.00
C LEU A 29 5.37 6.37 -7.98
N GLN A 30 4.18 6.45 -7.38
CA GLN A 30 3.67 5.42 -6.48
C GLN A 30 3.39 4.11 -7.21
N CYS A 31 2.82 4.17 -8.41
CA CYS A 31 2.55 2.97 -9.20
C CYS A 31 3.85 2.29 -9.65
N VAL A 32 4.79 3.05 -10.23
CA VAL A 32 6.04 2.51 -10.79
C VAL A 32 7.07 2.27 -9.69
N GLY A 33 7.39 3.29 -8.91
CA GLY A 33 8.36 3.20 -7.81
C GLY A 33 7.90 2.25 -6.70
N GLY A 34 6.61 2.28 -6.35
CA GLY A 34 6.03 1.34 -5.38
C GLY A 34 6.09 -0.11 -5.86
N SER A 35 5.86 -0.37 -7.16
CA SER A 35 6.00 -1.71 -7.73
C SER A 35 7.43 -2.20 -7.76
N TRP A 36 8.36 -1.33 -8.14
CA TRP A 36 9.78 -1.64 -8.12
C TRP A 36 10.22 -2.00 -6.70
N LEU A 37 9.84 -1.18 -5.72
CA LEU A 37 10.16 -1.41 -4.31
C LEU A 37 9.50 -2.71 -3.79
N ALA A 38 8.25 -2.99 -4.19
CA ALA A 38 7.56 -4.22 -3.82
C ALA A 38 8.31 -5.45 -4.34
N ILE A 39 8.78 -5.44 -5.59
CA ILE A 39 9.58 -6.56 -6.13
C ILE A 39 10.85 -6.75 -5.29
N VAL A 40 11.60 -5.67 -5.05
CA VAL A 40 12.86 -5.72 -4.31
C VAL A 40 12.64 -6.24 -2.89
N VAL A 41 11.71 -5.64 -2.16
CA VAL A 41 11.41 -6.01 -0.77
C VAL A 41 10.92 -7.45 -0.68
N LEU A 42 9.97 -7.86 -1.52
CA LEU A 42 9.38 -9.20 -1.43
C LEU A 42 10.39 -10.29 -1.80
N ARG A 43 11.23 -10.06 -2.82
CA ARG A 43 12.28 -11.01 -3.20
C ARG A 43 13.32 -11.17 -2.12
N LEU A 44 13.85 -10.07 -1.60
CA LEU A 44 14.84 -10.11 -0.51
C LEU A 44 14.26 -10.74 0.75
N ALA A 45 12.99 -10.44 1.08
CA ALA A 45 12.32 -11.03 2.23
C ALA A 45 12.14 -12.56 2.08
N ILE A 46 11.85 -13.05 0.86
CA ILE A 46 11.80 -14.50 0.61
C ILE A 46 13.17 -15.14 0.68
N ASP A 47 14.20 -14.55 0.08
CA ASP A 47 15.55 -15.10 0.16
C ASP A 47 16.01 -15.20 1.61
N ALA A 48 15.75 -14.16 2.42
CA ALA A 48 15.98 -14.19 3.86
C ALA A 48 15.17 -15.28 4.57
N HIS A 49 13.88 -15.43 4.25
CA HIS A 49 13.01 -16.45 4.85
C HIS A 49 13.42 -17.88 4.52
N GLU A 50 13.94 -18.11 3.31
CA GLU A 50 14.39 -19.42 2.82
C GLU A 50 15.86 -19.70 3.16
N GLY A 51 16.55 -18.78 3.84
CA GLY A 51 17.96 -18.92 4.21
C GLY A 51 18.92 -18.88 3.01
N ARG A 52 18.48 -18.32 1.87
CA ARG A 52 19.32 -18.13 0.69
C ARG A 52 20.17 -16.87 0.83
N PRO A 53 21.35 -16.82 0.19
CA PRO A 53 22.15 -15.59 0.14
C PRO A 53 21.35 -14.48 -0.56
N LEU A 54 21.38 -13.27 0.01
CA LEU A 54 20.67 -12.11 -0.53
C LEU A 54 21.27 -11.70 -1.89
N ALA A 55 20.58 -12.04 -2.97
CA ALA A 55 21.06 -11.79 -4.32
C ALA A 55 20.65 -10.39 -4.82
N PHE A 56 21.12 -9.33 -4.16
CA PHE A 56 20.68 -7.95 -4.43
C PHE A 56 20.80 -7.55 -5.91
N GLY A 57 21.91 -7.89 -6.57
CA GLY A 57 22.11 -7.59 -8.00
C GLY A 57 21.14 -8.34 -8.91
N ALA A 58 20.82 -9.60 -8.61
CA ALA A 58 19.84 -10.37 -9.38
C ALA A 58 18.43 -9.81 -9.16
N THR A 59 18.08 -9.46 -7.92
CA THR A 59 16.81 -8.84 -7.57
C THR A 59 16.60 -7.49 -8.25
N LEU A 60 17.64 -6.65 -8.33
CA LEU A 60 17.58 -5.37 -9.05
C LEU A 60 17.37 -5.57 -10.55
N LYS A 61 18.05 -6.56 -11.16
CA LYS A 61 17.85 -6.87 -12.56
C LYS A 61 16.42 -7.37 -12.81
N GLU A 62 15.92 -8.24 -11.94
CA GLU A 62 14.55 -8.72 -12.02
C GLU A 62 13.54 -7.59 -11.87
N SER A 63 13.74 -6.66 -10.92
CA SER A 63 12.81 -5.59 -10.65
C SER A 63 12.64 -4.63 -11.82
N VAL A 64 13.70 -4.40 -12.61
CA VAL A 64 13.61 -3.62 -13.85
C VAL A 64 12.86 -4.39 -14.94
N VAL A 65 13.18 -5.67 -15.14
CA VAL A 65 12.56 -6.50 -16.19
C VAL A 65 11.07 -6.70 -15.96
N ARG A 66 10.67 -6.92 -14.71
CA ARG A 66 9.28 -7.23 -14.32
C ARG A 66 8.48 -6.01 -13.88
N LEU A 67 9.06 -4.81 -13.99
CA LEU A 67 8.44 -3.59 -13.50
C LEU A 67 7.07 -3.36 -14.11
N ALA A 68 6.96 -3.49 -15.44
CA ALA A 68 5.72 -3.27 -16.17
C ALA A 68 4.61 -4.26 -15.76
N ASP A 69 4.98 -5.54 -15.57
CA ASP A 69 4.03 -6.60 -15.21
C ASP A 69 3.43 -6.38 -13.82
N VAL A 70 4.25 -5.93 -12.87
CA VAL A 70 3.83 -5.67 -11.48
C VAL A 70 3.13 -4.31 -11.36
N ALA A 71 3.58 -3.31 -12.12
CA ALA A 71 3.04 -1.95 -12.11
C ALA A 71 1.55 -1.89 -12.42
N GLY A 72 1.04 -2.72 -13.34
CA GLY A 72 -0.40 -2.77 -13.63
C GLY A 72 -1.21 -3.21 -12.41
N ALA A 73 -0.82 -4.32 -11.80
CA ALA A 73 -1.53 -4.90 -10.65
C ALA A 73 -1.42 -4.01 -9.40
N HIS A 74 -0.21 -3.55 -9.09
CA HIS A 74 0.03 -2.64 -7.97
C HIS A 74 -0.65 -1.30 -8.17
N GLY A 75 -0.57 -0.73 -9.38
CA GLY A 75 -1.22 0.54 -9.72
C GLY A 75 -2.73 0.46 -9.59
N ALA A 76 -3.35 -0.62 -10.04
CA ALA A 76 -4.79 -0.87 -9.84
C ALA A 76 -5.16 -0.92 -8.34
N LYS A 77 -4.32 -1.56 -7.52
CA LYS A 77 -4.49 -1.57 -6.06
C LYS A 77 -4.37 -0.17 -5.47
N VAL A 78 -3.32 0.58 -5.81
CA VAL A 78 -3.10 1.95 -5.31
C VAL A 78 -4.27 2.84 -5.68
N HIS A 79 -4.75 2.81 -6.93
CA HIS A 79 -5.91 3.59 -7.35
C HIS A 79 -7.18 3.21 -6.58
N ALA A 80 -7.45 1.91 -6.42
CA ALA A 80 -8.62 1.45 -5.68
C ALA A 80 -8.57 1.89 -4.19
N ILE A 81 -7.38 1.87 -3.59
CA ILE A 81 -7.18 2.36 -2.22
C ILE A 81 -7.34 3.88 -2.16
N VAL A 82 -6.74 4.65 -3.07
CA VAL A 82 -6.83 6.12 -3.08
C VAL A 82 -8.27 6.60 -3.30
N VAL A 83 -8.98 6.01 -4.27
CA VAL A 83 -10.41 6.27 -4.50
C VAL A 83 -11.21 5.87 -3.27
N GLY A 84 -10.89 4.72 -2.68
CA GLY A 84 -11.53 4.26 -1.46
C GLY A 84 -11.25 5.16 -0.27
N MET A 85 -10.05 5.71 -0.11
CA MET A 85 -9.65 6.57 1.03
C MET A 85 -10.40 7.90 1.07
N GLN A 86 -10.98 8.35 -0.04
CA GLN A 86 -11.93 9.47 -0.04
C GLN A 86 -13.12 9.21 0.91
N VAL A 87 -13.41 7.94 1.19
CA VAL A 87 -14.38 7.50 2.19
C VAL A 87 -13.74 6.40 3.05
N LEU A 88 -13.34 6.75 4.29
CA LEU A 88 -12.56 5.88 5.20
C LEU A 88 -12.96 4.38 5.16
N ILE A 89 -14.27 4.10 5.19
CA ILE A 89 -14.82 2.73 5.20
C ILE A 89 -14.57 1.99 3.86
N PRO A 90 -15.02 2.49 2.68
CA PRO A 90 -14.64 1.95 1.38
C PRO A 90 -13.14 1.71 1.17
N GLY A 91 -12.28 2.62 1.62
CA GLY A 91 -10.82 2.47 1.51
C GLY A 91 -10.30 1.20 2.17
N ILE A 92 -10.77 0.91 3.38
CA ILE A 92 -10.38 -0.31 4.10
C ILE A 92 -10.91 -1.56 3.38
N PHE A 93 -12.11 -1.52 2.83
CA PHE A 93 -12.66 -2.65 2.07
C PHE A 93 -11.87 -2.97 0.80
N TYR A 94 -11.45 -1.95 0.03
CA TYR A 94 -10.59 -2.17 -1.13
C TYR A 94 -9.20 -2.66 -0.73
N ALA A 95 -8.60 -2.08 0.31
CA ALA A 95 -7.34 -2.54 0.86
C ALA A 95 -7.40 -4.01 1.29
N LEU A 96 -8.52 -4.45 1.86
CA LEU A 96 -8.74 -5.84 2.24
C LEU A 96 -8.80 -6.79 1.05
N GLN A 97 -9.52 -6.44 -0.01
CA GLN A 97 -9.69 -7.31 -1.18
C GLN A 97 -8.39 -7.44 -1.98
N LEU A 98 -7.60 -6.36 -2.02
CA LEU A 98 -6.39 -6.24 -2.81
C LEU A 98 -5.10 -6.43 -1.98
N ALA A 99 -5.24 -6.90 -0.74
CA ALA A 99 -4.16 -7.01 0.23
C ALA A 99 -2.97 -7.88 -0.24
N PHE A 100 -3.21 -8.88 -1.08
CA PHE A 100 -2.17 -9.80 -1.56
C PHE A 100 -1.78 -9.61 -3.02
N VAL A 101 -2.28 -8.55 -3.67
CA VAL A 101 -2.04 -8.32 -5.10
C VAL A 101 -0.55 -8.28 -5.42
N ASP A 102 0.23 -7.54 -4.63
CA ASP A 102 1.68 -7.43 -4.84
C ASP A 102 2.39 -8.77 -4.63
N MET A 103 2.03 -9.51 -3.59
CA MET A 103 2.63 -10.82 -3.31
C MET A 103 2.35 -11.79 -4.45
N ILE A 104 1.13 -11.81 -5.00
CA ILE A 104 0.80 -12.69 -6.12
C ILE A 104 1.49 -12.21 -7.40
N ALA A 105 1.47 -10.91 -7.69
CA ALA A 105 2.11 -10.34 -8.87
C ALA A 105 3.61 -10.61 -8.88
N VAL A 106 4.29 -10.55 -7.73
CA VAL A 106 5.72 -10.81 -7.63
C VAL A 106 6.03 -12.30 -7.57
N LEU A 107 5.30 -13.09 -6.78
CA LEU A 107 5.67 -14.48 -6.48
C LEU A 107 5.03 -15.53 -7.39
N GLU A 108 3.86 -15.23 -7.96
CA GLU A 108 3.09 -16.12 -8.83
C GLU A 108 2.69 -15.41 -10.13
N PRO A 109 3.65 -15.00 -10.99
CA PRO A 109 3.39 -14.18 -12.18
C PRO A 109 2.40 -14.81 -13.18
N GLU A 110 2.33 -16.14 -13.23
CA GLU A 110 1.46 -16.85 -14.17
C GLU A 110 -0.04 -16.75 -13.83
N ARG A 111 -0.39 -16.17 -12.66
CA ARG A 111 -1.75 -16.17 -12.14
C ARG A 111 -2.31 -14.75 -12.06
N PRO A 112 -3.60 -14.54 -12.37
CA PRO A 112 -4.22 -13.22 -12.31
C PRO A 112 -4.27 -12.71 -10.85
N ALA A 113 -3.42 -11.72 -10.56
CA ALA A 113 -3.18 -11.23 -9.20
C ALA A 113 -4.44 -10.67 -8.51
N LEU A 114 -5.25 -9.88 -9.24
CA LEU A 114 -6.45 -9.24 -8.70
C LEU A 114 -7.50 -10.27 -8.26
N GLN A 115 -7.84 -11.22 -9.14
CA GLN A 115 -8.87 -12.24 -8.86
C GLN A 115 -8.44 -13.15 -7.71
N ARG A 116 -7.17 -13.57 -7.71
CA ARG A 116 -6.64 -14.50 -6.71
C ARG A 116 -6.47 -13.83 -5.34
N SER A 117 -6.11 -12.55 -5.29
CA SER A 117 -6.06 -11.79 -4.02
C SER A 117 -7.42 -11.81 -3.32
N GLY A 118 -8.51 -11.55 -4.05
CA GLY A 118 -9.87 -11.60 -3.50
C GLY A 118 -10.23 -12.98 -2.92
N ALA A 119 -9.84 -14.07 -3.59
CA ALA A 119 -10.10 -15.42 -3.12
C ALA A 119 -9.29 -15.77 -1.85
N LEU A 120 -8.01 -15.38 -1.80
CA LEU A 120 -7.13 -15.63 -0.66
C LEU A 120 -7.58 -14.88 0.61
N THR A 121 -8.15 -13.69 0.43
CA THR A 121 -8.58 -12.82 1.53
C THR A 121 -9.90 -13.29 2.16
N TYR A 122 -10.81 -13.93 1.41
CA TYR A 122 -12.17 -14.30 1.86
C TYR A 122 -12.23 -15.06 3.20
N GLY A 123 -11.25 -15.93 3.47
CA GLY A 123 -11.21 -16.73 4.71
C GLY A 123 -10.49 -16.07 5.90
N ILE A 124 -9.83 -14.93 5.71
CA ILE A 124 -9.03 -14.27 6.75
C ILE A 124 -9.33 -12.77 6.88
N ARG A 125 -10.44 -12.30 6.29
CA ARG A 125 -10.85 -10.88 6.29
C ARG A 125 -10.83 -10.24 7.68
N GLY A 126 -11.32 -10.93 8.72
CA GLY A 126 -11.31 -10.40 10.08
C GLY A 126 -9.91 -10.27 10.70
N ARG A 127 -8.96 -11.13 10.31
CA ARG A 127 -7.54 -10.99 10.72
C ARG A 127 -6.86 -9.86 9.94
N LEU A 128 -7.08 -9.80 8.63
CA LEU A 128 -6.58 -8.72 7.78
C LEU A 128 -7.13 -7.36 8.21
N PHE A 129 -8.42 -7.28 8.55
CA PHE A 129 -9.05 -6.04 9.02
C PHE A 129 -8.40 -5.56 10.30
N ARG A 130 -8.24 -6.42 11.31
CA ARG A 130 -7.56 -6.04 12.56
C ARG A 130 -6.12 -5.57 12.31
N MET A 131 -5.39 -6.24 11.43
CA MET A 131 -4.02 -5.85 11.08
C MET A 131 -3.97 -4.49 10.37
N LEU A 132 -4.83 -4.28 9.36
CA LEU A 132 -4.92 -3.01 8.64
C LEU A 132 -5.38 -1.88 9.57
N THR A 133 -6.40 -2.11 10.40
CA THR A 133 -6.87 -1.14 11.38
C THR A 133 -5.77 -0.76 12.37
N LEU A 134 -5.03 -1.74 12.89
CA LEU A 134 -3.89 -1.47 13.78
C LEU A 134 -2.81 -0.66 13.06
N TRP A 135 -2.47 -1.03 11.82
CA TRP A 135 -1.52 -0.28 11.02
C TRP A 135 -1.97 1.17 10.76
N VAL A 136 -3.26 1.40 10.44
CA VAL A 136 -3.83 2.74 10.27
C VAL A 136 -3.70 3.53 11.57
N ILE A 137 -4.09 2.95 12.71
CA ILE A 137 -4.04 3.62 14.01
C ILE A 137 -2.59 3.99 14.37
N VAL A 138 -1.66 3.05 14.25
CA VAL A 138 -0.24 3.28 14.57
C VAL A 138 0.36 4.32 13.63
N SER A 139 0.11 4.21 12.32
CA SER A 139 0.62 5.16 11.34
C SER A 139 0.07 6.56 11.60
N ALA A 140 -1.24 6.70 11.83
CA ALA A 140 -1.87 7.98 12.14
C ALA A 140 -1.31 8.59 13.43
N ALA A 141 -1.13 7.78 14.49
CA ALA A 141 -0.55 8.24 15.75
C ALA A 141 0.89 8.74 15.59
N LEU A 142 1.71 8.04 14.80
CA LEU A 142 3.08 8.46 14.51
C LEU A 142 3.11 9.74 13.66
N GLN A 143 2.27 9.85 12.64
CA GLN A 143 2.21 11.06 11.79
C GLN A 143 1.75 12.29 12.59
N ILE A 144 0.68 12.15 13.37
CA ILE A 144 0.17 13.24 14.23
C ILE A 144 1.21 13.59 15.29
N GLY A 145 1.81 12.58 15.93
CA GLY A 145 2.85 12.78 16.94
C GLY A 145 4.07 13.53 16.38
N ALA A 146 4.53 13.16 15.19
CA ALA A 146 5.61 13.86 14.51
C ALA A 146 5.23 15.32 14.18
N GLY A 147 4.03 15.55 13.66
CA GLY A 147 3.53 16.90 13.41
C GLY A 147 3.51 17.76 14.67
N VAL A 148 2.92 17.27 15.76
CA VAL A 148 2.83 17.98 17.05
C VAL A 148 4.20 18.28 17.67
N LEU A 149 5.20 17.44 17.42
CA LEU A 149 6.55 17.63 17.96
C LEU A 149 7.41 18.60 17.14
N MET A 150 7.11 18.75 15.85
CA MET A 150 7.96 19.48 14.91
C MET A 150 7.40 20.82 14.46
N GLU A 151 6.09 21.01 14.57
CA GLU A 151 5.38 22.18 14.07
C GLU A 151 4.54 22.84 15.15
N ASP A 152 4.39 24.16 15.03
CA ASP A 152 3.49 24.93 15.88
C ASP A 152 2.02 24.57 15.58
N SER A 153 1.15 24.76 16.58
CA SER A 153 -0.27 24.43 16.44
C SER A 153 -0.96 25.16 15.30
N ASP A 154 -0.53 26.39 14.98
CA ASP A 154 -1.11 27.19 13.89
C ASP A 154 -0.73 26.61 12.52
N VAL A 155 0.53 26.17 12.36
CA VAL A 155 1.03 25.50 11.15
C VAL A 155 0.31 24.17 10.96
N LEU A 156 0.11 23.40 12.04
CA LEU A 156 -0.64 22.15 11.98
C LEU A 156 -2.09 22.37 11.57
N MET A 157 -2.77 23.39 12.11
CA MET A 157 -4.15 23.69 11.71
C MET A 157 -4.23 24.16 10.25
N ALA A 158 -3.26 24.97 9.79
CA ALA A 158 -3.18 25.36 8.38
C ALA A 158 -2.92 24.17 7.45
N SER A 159 -2.10 23.21 7.89
CA SER A 159 -1.76 22.01 7.12
C SER A 159 -2.94 21.08 6.82
N LEU A 160 -4.03 21.18 7.60
CA LEU A 160 -5.27 20.46 7.34
C LEU A 160 -5.96 20.90 6.05
N LEU A 161 -5.67 22.12 5.58
CA LEU A 161 -6.23 22.70 4.37
C LEU A 161 -5.19 22.72 3.23
N ASP A 162 -3.91 22.98 3.54
CA ASP A 162 -2.81 22.89 2.58
C ASP A 162 -1.56 22.25 3.19
N ILE A 163 -1.22 21.05 2.73
CA ILE A 163 -0.05 20.30 3.20
C ILE A 163 1.29 21.01 2.96
N ARG A 164 1.33 22.02 2.07
CA ARG A 164 2.53 22.81 1.76
C ARG A 164 2.95 23.74 2.89
N GLU A 165 2.06 23.98 3.85
CA GLU A 165 2.36 24.77 5.05
C GLU A 165 3.30 24.03 6.01
N LEU A 166 3.44 22.70 5.87
CA LEU A 166 4.39 21.93 6.68
C LEU A 166 5.83 22.25 6.28
N GLY A 167 6.70 22.37 7.29
CA GLY A 167 8.13 22.50 7.09
C GLY A 167 8.70 21.30 6.32
N TYR A 168 9.71 21.56 5.50
CA TYR A 168 10.39 20.54 4.70
C TYR A 168 10.82 19.32 5.54
N TRP A 169 11.40 19.55 6.72
CA TRP A 169 11.86 18.47 7.59
C TRP A 169 10.70 17.64 8.16
N THR A 170 9.56 18.27 8.45
CA THR A 170 8.35 17.57 8.90
C THR A 170 7.81 16.67 7.80
N LEU A 171 7.79 17.15 6.55
CA LEU A 171 7.42 16.32 5.39
C LEU A 171 8.37 15.13 5.23
N VAL A 172 9.68 15.34 5.34
CA VAL A 172 10.68 14.25 5.27
C VAL A 172 10.45 13.20 6.37
N VAL A 173 10.20 13.65 7.61
CA VAL A 173 9.92 12.73 8.73
C VAL A 173 8.61 11.98 8.50
N GLN A 174 7.54 12.66 8.05
CA GLN A 174 6.26 12.03 7.77
C GLN A 174 6.33 11.01 6.63
N ASP A 175 7.08 11.31 5.56
CA ASP A 175 7.33 10.38 4.46
C ASP A 175 8.15 9.18 4.93
N THR A 176 9.11 9.41 5.82
CA THR A 176 9.92 8.34 6.43
C THR A 176 9.04 7.42 7.26
N ILE A 177 8.20 7.97 8.15
CA ILE A 177 7.23 7.22 8.95
C ILE A 177 6.32 6.39 8.04
N TRP A 178 5.72 7.02 7.03
CA TRP A 178 4.85 6.35 6.08
C TRP A 178 5.54 5.20 5.35
N THR A 179 6.78 5.41 4.91
CA THR A 179 7.58 4.39 4.23
C THR A 179 7.85 3.20 5.15
N PHE A 180 8.29 3.44 6.39
CA PHE A 180 8.58 2.38 7.35
C PHE A 180 7.32 1.60 7.75
N THR A 181 6.21 2.27 8.07
CA THR A 181 4.99 1.57 8.46
C THR A 181 4.41 0.77 7.31
N THR A 182 4.46 1.29 6.08
CA THR A 182 4.02 0.57 4.87
C THR A 182 4.91 -0.64 4.57
N TRP A 183 6.21 -0.50 4.80
CA TRP A 183 7.15 -1.62 4.68
C TRP A 183 6.84 -2.74 5.67
N ILE A 184 6.63 -2.41 6.95
CA ILE A 184 6.23 -3.38 7.99
C ILE A 184 4.91 -4.06 7.63
N LEU A 185 3.93 -3.29 7.14
CA LEU A 185 2.65 -3.85 6.67
C LEU A 185 2.86 -4.85 5.53
N THR A 186 3.72 -4.52 4.57
CA THR A 186 4.04 -5.39 3.42
C THR A 186 4.66 -6.70 3.86
N LEU A 187 5.62 -6.66 4.80
CA LEU A 187 6.21 -7.88 5.39
C LEU A 187 5.18 -8.71 6.18
N SER A 188 4.31 -8.06 6.92
CA SER A 188 3.24 -8.71 7.68
C SER A 188 2.23 -9.41 6.76
N LEU A 189 1.87 -8.76 5.65
CA LEU A 189 1.04 -9.33 4.60
C LEU A 189 1.74 -10.51 3.91
N LEU A 190 3.05 -10.42 3.66
CA LEU A 190 3.82 -11.53 3.09
C LEU A 190 3.82 -12.76 4.01
N ALA A 191 4.01 -12.57 5.32
CA ALA A 191 3.95 -13.66 6.28
C ALA A 191 2.56 -14.35 6.28
N LEU A 192 1.49 -13.55 6.29
CA LEU A 192 0.12 -14.08 6.19
C LEU A 192 -0.15 -14.77 4.85
N TYR A 193 0.39 -14.23 3.76
CA TYR A 193 0.30 -14.81 2.43
C TYR A 193 0.93 -16.20 2.40
N LEU A 194 2.17 -16.33 2.87
CA LEU A 194 2.88 -17.61 2.90
C LEU A 194 2.16 -18.66 3.77
N GLU A 195 1.65 -18.25 4.94
CA GLU A 195 0.85 -19.13 5.81
C GLU A 195 -0.41 -19.61 5.08
N ARG A 196 -1.14 -18.68 4.44
CA ARG A 196 -2.41 -18.99 3.76
C ARG A 196 -2.20 -19.88 2.54
N SER A 197 -1.16 -19.62 1.77
CA SER A 197 -0.78 -20.39 0.58
C SER A 197 -0.51 -21.85 0.95
N LYS A 198 0.29 -22.08 2.00
CA LYS A 198 0.58 -23.43 2.52
C LYS A 198 -0.68 -24.16 2.98
N ARG A 199 -1.57 -23.47 3.70
CA ARG A 199 -2.85 -24.04 4.17
C ARG A 199 -3.76 -24.46 3.01
N ILE A 200 -3.88 -23.62 1.97
CA ILE A 200 -4.73 -23.92 0.82
C ILE A 200 -4.18 -25.12 0.03
N ALA A 201 -2.87 -25.16 -0.23
CA ALA A 201 -2.24 -26.29 -0.91
C ALA A 201 -2.44 -27.61 -0.14
N ALA A 202 -2.37 -27.58 1.19
CA ALA A 202 -2.63 -28.76 2.03
C ALA A 202 -4.10 -29.23 1.92
N ILE A 203 -5.05 -28.30 1.92
CA ILE A 203 -6.49 -28.61 1.76
C ILE A 203 -6.77 -29.20 0.38
N GLU A 204 -6.19 -28.64 -0.68
CA GLU A 204 -6.34 -29.16 -2.05
C GLU A 204 -5.78 -30.57 -2.18
N LYS A 205 -4.58 -30.82 -1.62
CA LYS A 205 -3.97 -32.15 -1.59
C LYS A 205 -4.83 -33.17 -0.83
N ALA A 206 -5.40 -32.78 0.31
CA ALA A 206 -6.30 -33.63 1.08
C ALA A 206 -7.60 -33.94 0.31
N ARG A 207 -8.19 -32.95 -0.36
CA ARG A 207 -9.38 -33.13 -1.21
C ARG A 207 -9.11 -34.03 -2.41
N ALA A 208 -7.94 -33.90 -3.05
CA ALA A 208 -7.54 -34.77 -4.15
C ALA A 208 -7.42 -36.23 -3.68
N LYS A 209 -6.78 -36.46 -2.53
CA LYS A 209 -6.66 -37.79 -1.93
C LYS A 209 -8.02 -38.41 -1.59
N ALA A 210 -8.97 -37.61 -1.11
CA ALA A 210 -10.32 -38.07 -0.79
C ALA A 210 -11.20 -38.36 -2.03
N LYS A 211 -10.81 -37.88 -3.21
CA LYS A 211 -11.49 -38.20 -4.48
C LYS A 211 -10.89 -39.41 -5.20
N SER A 212 -9.66 -39.79 -4.85
CA SER A 212 -8.91 -40.89 -5.49
C SER A 212 -8.95 -42.21 -4.73
N GLY A 213 -9.59 -42.25 -3.56
CA GLY A 213 -9.79 -43.46 -2.74
C GLY A 213 -11.26 -43.62 -2.42
#